data_AF-A0A383B5S7-F1
#
_entry.id   AF-A0A383B5S7-F1
#
_cell.length_a   1.000
_cell.length_b   1.000
_cell.length_c   1.000
_cell.angle_alpha   90.00
_cell.angle_beta   90.00
_cell.angle_gamma   90.00
#
_symmetry.space_group_name_H-M   'P 1'
#
loop_
_entity.id
_entity.type
_entity.pdbx_description
1 polymer ?
#
loop_
_entity_poly.entity_id
_entity_poly.type
_entity_poly.pdbx_seq_one_letter_code
_entity_poly.pdbx_strand_id
1 'polypeptide(L)'
;MNIVTDVILPLALAFIMFVLGLGLTGADFLRVVKQPRDFFVGSFSQIILLPIIAFLLIKIWPVAPELAIGVMIIAAAPGGVTSNLLTSFAKGDV
;
A
#
# COMPACT_ATOMS: atom_id res chain seq x y z
N MET A 1 -22.14 -7.32 -15.72
CA MET A 1 -21.95 -7.58 -14.28
C MET A 1 -21.16 -8.86 -14.17
N ASN A 2 -19.88 -8.75 -13.79
CA ASN A 2 -19.03 -9.91 -13.62
C ASN A 2 -18.94 -10.16 -12.12
N ILE A 3 -19.54 -11.27 -11.66
CA ILE A 3 -19.65 -11.60 -10.24
C ILE A 3 -18.28 -11.60 -9.54
N VAL A 4 -17.22 -11.92 -10.28
CA VAL A 4 -15.85 -11.95 -9.75
C VAL A 4 -15.39 -10.54 -9.38
N THR A 5 -15.50 -9.58 -10.29
CA THR A 5 -15.00 -8.20 -10.06
C THR A 5 -15.93 -7.39 -9.17
N ASP A 6 -17.23 -7.62 -9.28
CA ASP A 6 -18.24 -6.74 -8.68
C ASP A 6 -18.60 -7.19 -7.26
N VAL A 7 -18.38 -8.47 -6.92
CA VAL A 7 -18.78 -9.04 -5.62
C VAL A 7 -17.62 -9.75 -4.93
N ILE A 8 -16.97 -10.70 -5.61
CA ILE A 8 -15.97 -11.57 -4.96
C ILE A 8 -14.73 -10.76 -4.57
N LEU A 9 -14.17 -9.95 -5.46
CA LEU A 9 -12.96 -9.17 -5.17
C LEU A 9 -13.15 -8.16 -4.03
N PRO A 10 -14.22 -7.32 -3.99
CA PRO A 10 -14.46 -6.43 -2.87
C PRO A 10 -14.66 -7.17 -1.54
N LEU A 11 -15.39 -8.29 -1.55
CA LEU A 11 -15.62 -9.07 -0.34
C LEU A 11 -14.35 -9.74 0.18
N ALA A 12 -13.50 -10.24 -0.72
CA ALA A 12 -12.19 -10.77 -0.38
C ALA A 12 -11.28 -9.68 0.21
N LEU A 13 -11.25 -8.48 -0.39
CA LEU A 13 -10.48 -7.36 0.13
C LEU A 13 -10.97 -6.93 1.51
N ALA A 14 -12.29 -6.85 1.72
CA ALA A 14 -12.88 -6.53 3.01
C ALA A 14 -12.49 -7.57 4.08
N PHE A 15 -12.53 -8.86 3.74
CA PHE A 15 -12.09 -9.93 4.62
C PHE A 15 -10.60 -9.85 4.97
N ILE A 16 -9.72 -9.60 3.98
CA ILE A 16 -8.28 -9.42 4.20
C ILE A 16 -8.01 -8.25 5.14
N MET A 17 -8.68 -7.11 4.92
CA MET A 17 -8.53 -5.92 5.77
C MET A 17 -9.07 -6.13 7.19
N PHE A 18 -10.15 -6.91 7.34
CA PHE A 18 -10.67 -7.29 8.65
C PHE A 18 -9.67 -8.16 9.43
N VAL A 19 -9.13 -9.21 8.80
CA VAL A 19 -8.14 -10.10 9.43
C VAL A 19 -6.87 -9.35 9.81
N LEU A 20 -6.41 -8.43 8.95
CA LEU A 20 -5.29 -7.53 9.25
C LEU A 20 -5.59 -6.70 10.52
N GLY A 21 -6.79 -6.13 10.61
CA GLY A 21 -7.21 -5.33 11.76
C GLY A 21 -7.23 -6.11 13.08
N LEU A 22 -7.61 -7.40 13.05
CA LEU A 22 -7.59 -8.27 14.23
C LEU A 22 -6.17 -8.53 14.78
N GLY A 23 -5.16 -8.41 13.92
CA GLY A 23 -3.75 -8.56 14.31
C GLY A 23 -3.14 -7.31 14.94
N LEU A 24 -3.82 -6.16 14.88
CA LEU A 24 -3.31 -4.90 15.43
C LEU A 24 -3.49 -4.84 16.95
N THR A 25 -2.47 -4.33 17.62
CA THR A 25 -2.43 -4.11 19.05
C THR A 25 -2.34 -2.62 19.37
N GLY A 26 -2.71 -2.22 20.58
CA GLY A 26 -2.52 -0.82 21.03
C GLY A 26 -1.05 -0.37 20.99
N ALA A 27 -0.10 -1.31 21.06
CA ALA A 27 1.33 -1.01 21.00
C ALA A 27 1.75 -0.52 19.60
N ASP A 28 1.12 -1.00 18.53
CA ASP A 28 1.42 -0.61 17.15
C ASP A 28 1.11 0.87 16.92
N PHE A 29 -0.02 1.35 17.44
CA PHE A 29 -0.38 2.77 17.39
C PHE A 29 0.55 3.63 18.26
N LEU A 30 0.95 3.12 19.43
CA LEU A 30 1.88 3.84 20.29
C LEU A 30 3.28 3.96 19.66
N ARG A 31 3.70 2.98 18.85
CA ARG A 31 4.97 3.01 18.12
C ARG A 31 5.05 4.22 17.17
N VAL A 32 3.96 4.58 16.50
CA VAL A 32 3.89 5.78 15.64
C VAL A 32 4.27 7.05 16.40
N VAL A 33 3.84 7.18 17.66
CA VAL A 33 4.15 8.34 18.51
C VAL A 33 5.56 8.25 19.09
N LYS A 34 6.04 7.05 19.40
CA LYS A 34 7.39 6.81 19.97
C LYS A 34 8.51 6.94 18.95
N GLN A 35 8.25 6.57 17.69
CA GLN A 35 9.19 6.61 16.57
C GLN A 35 8.63 7.44 15.40
N PRO A 36 8.36 8.74 15.62
CA PRO A 36 7.65 9.56 14.63
C PRO A 36 8.50 9.78 13.37
N ARG A 37 9.82 9.85 13.52
CA ARG A 37 10.73 10.04 12.38
C ARG A 37 10.58 8.91 11.36
N ASP A 38 10.58 7.67 11.82
CA ASP A 38 10.55 6.49 10.94
C ASP A 38 9.17 6.38 10.27
N PHE A 39 8.10 6.67 11.01
CA PHE A 39 6.75 6.77 10.46
C PHE A 39 6.61 7.85 9.37
N PHE A 40 7.12 9.06 9.60
CA PHE A 40 7.01 10.16 8.63
C PHE A 40 7.85 9.89 7.38
N VAL A 41 9.05 9.33 7.53
CA VAL A 41 9.88 8.94 6.38
C VAL A 41 9.16 7.89 5.53
N GLY A 42 8.60 6.85 6.16
CA GLY A 42 7.83 5.82 5.46
C GLY A 42 6.57 6.39 4.78
N SER A 43 5.78 7.17 5.52
CA SER A 43 4.53 7.77 5.01
C SER A 43 4.78 8.75 3.87
N PHE A 44 5.81 9.60 3.98
CA PHE A 44 6.19 10.51 2.89
C PHE A 44 6.64 9.74 1.65
N SER A 45 7.44 8.68 1.84
CA SER A 45 7.89 7.85 0.73
C SER A 45 6.72 7.14 0.03
N GLN A 46 5.73 6.67 0.78
CA GLN A 46 4.56 5.99 0.23
C GLN A 46 3.57 6.96 -0.45
N ILE A 47 3.23 8.06 0.20
CA ILE A 47 2.14 8.95 -0.24
C ILE A 47 2.60 9.95 -1.29
N ILE A 48 3.88 10.35 -1.26
CA ILE A 48 4.41 11.41 -2.13
C ILE A 48 5.42 10.84 -3.12
N LEU A 49 6.50 10.22 -2.62
CA LEU A 49 7.61 9.80 -3.47
C LEU A 49 7.18 8.74 -4.48
N LEU A 50 6.45 7.70 -4.05
CA LEU A 50 6.01 6.61 -4.92
C LEU A 50 5.06 7.09 -6.04
N PRO A 51 4.00 7.87 -5.78
CA PRO A 51 3.16 8.45 -6.84
C PRO A 51 3.93 9.37 -7.81
N ILE A 52 4.90 10.15 -7.33
CA ILE A 52 5.74 10.98 -8.20
C ILE A 52 6.57 10.10 -9.13
N ILE A 53 7.22 9.05 -8.60
CA ILE A 53 8.00 8.10 -9.41
C ILE A 53 7.10 7.44 -10.45
N ALA A 54 5.93 6.95 -10.05
CA ALA A 54 4.97 6.33 -10.97
C ALA A 54 4.54 7.31 -12.07
N PHE A 55 4.23 8.56 -11.73
CA PHE A 55 3.86 9.60 -12.69
C PHE A 55 4.99 9.90 -13.69
N LEU A 56 6.23 10.00 -13.21
CA LEU A 56 7.39 10.22 -14.08
C LEU A 56 7.58 9.04 -15.04
N LEU A 57 7.42 7.80 -14.57
CA LEU A 57 7.53 6.59 -15.39
C LEU A 57 6.48 6.56 -16.51
N ILE A 58 5.21 6.83 -16.21
CA ILE A 58 4.15 6.83 -17.24
C ILE A 58 4.27 8.00 -18.22
N LYS A 59 5.00 9.07 -17.88
CA LYS A 59 5.26 10.20 -18.79
C LYS A 59 6.31 9.86 -19.85
N ILE A 60 7.28 9.02 -19.52
CA ILE A 60 8.36 8.63 -20.45
C ILE A 60 8.03 7.34 -21.22
N TRP A 61 7.17 6.48 -20.66
CA TRP A 61 6.80 5.23 -21.30
C TRP A 61 5.57 5.42 -22.20
N PRO A 62 5.55 4.90 -23.44
CA PRO A 62 4.38 4.97 -24.31
C PRO A 62 3.32 3.94 -23.87
N VAL A 63 2.63 4.23 -22.76
CA VAL A 63 1.51 3.42 -22.24
C VAL A 63 0.17 4.01 -22.65
N ALA A 64 -0.83 3.16 -22.84
CA ALA A 64 -2.21 3.61 -23.10
C ALA A 64 -2.75 4.42 -21.90
N PRO A 65 -3.60 5.44 -22.12
CA PRO A 65 -4.13 6.28 -21.05
C PRO A 65 -4.82 5.50 -19.92
N GLU A 66 -5.51 4.40 -20.26
CA GLU A 66 -6.22 3.55 -19.31
C GLU A 66 -5.24 2.82 -18.37
N LEU A 67 -4.11 2.36 -18.91
CA LEU A 67 -3.05 1.73 -18.13
C LEU A 67 -2.33 2.76 -17.25
N ALA A 68 -2.09 3.97 -17.76
CA ALA A 68 -1.51 5.06 -16.97
C ALA A 68 -2.37 5.38 -15.73
N ILE A 69 -3.70 5.45 -15.90
CA ILE A 69 -4.63 5.63 -14.77
C ILE A 69 -4.52 4.44 -13.80
N GLY A 70 -4.50 3.20 -14.31
CA GLY A 70 -4.33 2.01 -13.49
C GLY A 70 -3.04 2.02 -12.65
N VAL A 71 -1.91 2.43 -13.24
CA VAL A 71 -0.63 2.58 -12.53
C VAL A 71 -0.74 3.63 -11.42
N MET A 72 -1.38 4.77 -11.69
CA MET A 72 -1.57 5.81 -10.67
C MET A 72 -2.49 5.35 -9.53
N ILE A 73 -3.54 4.58 -9.82
CA ILE A 73 -4.42 3.99 -8.79
C ILE A 73 -3.62 3.04 -7.89
N ILE A 74 -2.78 2.18 -8.48
CA ILE A 74 -1.92 1.25 -7.72
C ILE A 74 -0.91 2.02 -6.88
N ALA A 75 -0.26 3.05 -7.43
CA ALA A 75 0.73 3.84 -6.73
C ALA A 75 0.14 4.66 -5.56
N ALA A 76 -1.12 5.09 -5.69
CA ALA A 76 -1.84 5.79 -4.63
C ALA A 76 -2.40 4.85 -3.54
N ALA A 77 -2.43 3.54 -3.78
CA ALA A 77 -2.88 2.58 -2.79
C ALA A 77 -1.89 2.49 -1.61
N PRO A 78 -2.38 2.26 -0.38
CA PRO A 78 -1.52 2.04 0.78
C PRO A 78 -0.72 0.74 0.62
N GLY A 79 0.41 0.63 1.33
CA GLY A 79 1.19 -0.60 1.40
C GLY A 79 0.38 -1.76 2.00
N GLY A 80 0.59 -2.97 1.46
CA GLY A 80 -0.08 -4.18 1.95
C GLY A 80 0.75 -4.95 2.98
N VAL A 81 0.11 -5.82 3.77
CA VAL A 81 0.75 -6.67 4.82
C VAL A 81 1.93 -7.50 4.36
N THR A 82 2.01 -7.82 3.07
CA THR A 82 3.15 -8.50 2.48
C THR A 82 4.45 -7.72 2.71
N SER A 83 4.41 -6.39 2.82
CA SER A 83 5.59 -5.58 3.15
C SER A 83 6.19 -5.98 4.50
N ASN A 84 5.38 -6.23 5.52
CA ASN A 84 5.86 -6.58 6.86
C ASN A 84 6.59 -7.94 6.84
N LEU A 85 6.06 -8.91 6.08
CA LEU A 85 6.70 -10.20 5.89
C LEU A 85 8.04 -10.06 5.14
N LEU A 86 8.07 -9.27 4.05
CA LEU A 86 9.28 -9.03 3.28
C LEU A 86 10.35 -8.29 4.09
N THR A 87 9.96 -7.30 4.89
CA THR A 87 10.87 -6.60 5.82
C THR A 87 11.45 -7.57 6.84
N SER A 88 10.64 -8.46 7.41
CA SER A 88 11.13 -9.50 8.32
C SER A 88 12.16 -10.43 7.66
N PHE A 89 11.90 -10.89 6.43
CA PHE A 89 12.87 -11.69 5.67
C PHE A 89 14.15 -10.94 5.32
N ALA A 90 14.04 -9.64 5.09
CA ALA A 90 15.18 -8.75 4.89
C ALA A 90 15.92 -8.38 6.19
N LYS A 91 15.47 -8.88 7.36
CA LYS A 91 15.97 -8.51 8.71
C LYS A 91 15.85 -7.01 8.99
N GLY A 92 14.85 -6.36 8.41
CA GLY A 92 14.49 -4.97 8.71
C GLY A 92 13.66 -4.84 9.99
N ASP A 93 13.31 -3.60 10.34
CA ASP A 93 12.47 -3.28 11.49
C ASP A 93 10.99 -3.53 11.18
N VAL A 94 10.31 -4.32 12.02
CA VAL A 94 8.90 -4.74 11.85
C VAL A 94 8.03 -4.21 12.99
#